data_AF-A0A6C0C3Q9-F1
#
_entry.id   AF-A0A6C0C3Q9-F1
#
_cell.length_a   1.000
_cell.length_b   1.000
_cell.length_c   1.000
_cell.angle_alpha   90.00
_cell.angle_beta   90.00
_cell.angle_gamma   90.00
#
_symmetry.space_group_name_H-M   'P 1'
#
loop_
_entity.id
_entity.type
_entity.pdbx_description
1 polymer ?
#
loop_
_entity_poly.entity_id
_entity_poly.type
_entity_poly.pdbx_seq_one_letter_code
_entity_poly.pdbx_strand_id
1 'polypeptide(L)'
;MTSLVPSRFEELNQRYNKICYLNEENSLVNINVIGCNFRPSLFKSNIGEFLEFVIYISFKALERAKRYDSTTYDIHFHLENCSPANLNVRMCKYIYTEINKIFEDTARKIFVYTNSNFALIAFKLIKSFLERETLQKLQFIKNN
;
A
#
# COMPACT_ATOMS: atom_id res chain seq x y z
N MET A 1 0.22 25.60 -27.58
CA MET A 1 -0.24 24.23 -27.30
C MET A 1 0.83 23.55 -26.46
N THR A 2 0.69 23.55 -25.14
CA THR A 2 1.52 22.73 -24.27
C THR A 2 1.08 21.28 -24.46
N SER A 3 1.93 20.42 -25.02
CA SER A 3 1.69 18.99 -24.89
C SER A 3 1.74 18.68 -23.39
N LEU A 4 0.60 18.24 -22.84
CA LEU A 4 0.50 17.80 -21.45
C LEU A 4 1.18 16.44 -21.36
N VAL A 5 2.51 16.43 -21.38
CA VAL A 5 3.29 15.24 -21.02
C VAL A 5 2.91 14.92 -19.57
N PRO A 6 2.32 13.74 -19.29
CA PRO A 6 1.98 13.36 -17.93
C PRO A 6 3.22 13.38 -17.07
N SER A 7 3.11 13.87 -15.84
CA SER A 7 4.17 13.72 -14.85
C SER A 7 4.43 12.23 -14.60
N ARG A 8 5.66 11.88 -14.18
CA ARG A 8 6.03 10.50 -13.82
C ARG A 8 5.02 9.85 -12.86
N PHE A 9 4.50 10.62 -11.90
CA PHE A 9 3.45 10.14 -11.00
C PHE A 9 2.15 9.80 -11.74
N GLU A 10 1.70 10.62 -12.68
CA GLU A 10 0.47 10.36 -13.45
C GLU A 10 0.61 9.11 -14.32
N GLU A 11 1.77 8.90 -14.96
CA GLU A 11 2.06 7.68 -15.71
C GLU A 11 1.97 6.42 -14.84
N LEU A 12 2.62 6.46 -13.67
CA LEU A 12 2.62 5.36 -12.73
C LEU A 12 1.23 5.13 -12.12
N ASN A 13 0.50 6.20 -11.83
CA ASN A 13 -0.86 6.14 -11.30
C ASN A 13 -1.81 5.48 -12.30
N GLN A 14 -1.72 5.80 -13.59
CA GLN A 14 -2.52 5.11 -14.62
C GLN A 14 -2.25 3.60 -14.67
N ARG A 15 -1.00 3.17 -14.41
CA ARG A 15 -0.61 1.75 -14.43
C ARG A 15 -1.03 1.01 -13.16
N TYR A 16 -0.93 1.66 -12.00
CA TYR A 16 -0.97 0.98 -10.71
C TYR A 16 -2.13 1.40 -9.80
N ASN A 17 -2.98 2.36 -10.19
CA ASN A 17 -4.13 2.80 -9.37
C ASN A 17 -5.11 1.67 -9.02
N LYS A 18 -5.22 0.63 -9.85
CA LYS A 18 -6.03 -0.56 -9.55
C LYS A 18 -5.48 -1.38 -8.39
N ILE A 19 -4.20 -1.24 -8.07
CA ILE A 19 -3.53 -1.93 -6.96
C ILE A 19 -3.45 -1.02 -5.75
N CYS A 20 -3.11 0.26 -5.93
CA CYS A 20 -2.93 1.20 -4.83
C CYS A 20 -3.46 2.59 -5.21
N TYR A 21 -4.35 3.17 -4.42
CA TYR A 21 -4.93 4.50 -4.68
C TYR A 21 -5.19 5.28 -3.39
N LEU A 22 -5.35 6.60 -3.53
CA LEU A 22 -5.70 7.51 -2.43
C LEU A 22 -7.20 7.76 -2.39
N ASN A 23 -7.77 7.75 -1.19
CA ASN A 23 -9.04 8.40 -0.92
C ASN A 23 -8.91 9.31 0.33
N GLU A 24 -9.90 10.18 0.50
CA GLU A 24 -10.00 11.05 1.67
C GLU A 24 -11.40 10.87 2.25
N GLU A 25 -11.48 10.61 3.54
CA GLU A 25 -12.74 10.38 4.24
C GLU A 25 -12.64 10.89 5.68
N ASN A 26 -13.62 11.67 6.15
CA ASN A 26 -13.67 12.19 7.51
C ASN A 26 -12.37 12.92 7.94
N SER A 27 -11.81 13.75 7.06
CA SER A 27 -10.53 14.46 7.27
C SER A 27 -9.31 13.56 7.47
N LEU A 28 -9.43 12.28 7.10
CA LEU A 28 -8.33 11.32 7.06
C LEU A 28 -7.96 11.03 5.61
N VAL A 29 -6.67 10.89 5.36
CA VAL A 29 -6.14 10.45 4.08
C VAL A 29 -5.83 8.98 4.18
N ASN A 30 -6.32 8.19 3.23
CA ASN A 30 -6.10 6.76 3.24
C ASN A 30 -5.49 6.25 1.94
N ILE A 31 -4.50 5.38 2.08
CA ILE A 31 -3.92 4.59 1.01
C ILE A 31 -4.66 3.24 0.97
N ASN A 32 -5.36 2.97 -0.11
CA ASN A 32 -6.07 1.71 -0.31
C ASN A 32 -5.24 0.79 -1.19
N VAL A 33 -4.90 -0.39 -0.68
CA VAL A 33 -4.16 -1.44 -1.38
C VAL A 33 -5.08 -2.61 -1.67
N ILE A 34 -5.35 -2.87 -2.95
CA ILE A 34 -6.22 -3.93 -3.44
C ILE A 34 -5.39 -5.17 -3.75
N GLY A 35 -5.29 -6.09 -2.78
CA GLY A 35 -4.40 -7.25 -2.84
C GLY A 35 -4.71 -8.20 -3.99
N CYS A 36 -5.98 -8.40 -4.35
CA CYS A 36 -6.37 -9.29 -5.43
C CYS A 36 -5.91 -8.80 -6.83
N ASN A 37 -5.63 -7.50 -6.95
CA ASN A 37 -5.08 -6.89 -8.16
C ASN A 37 -3.55 -6.91 -8.19
N PHE A 38 -2.88 -7.13 -7.05
CA PHE A 38 -1.44 -7.27 -7.00
C PHE A 38 -1.02 -8.65 -7.50
N ARG A 39 -0.34 -8.70 -8.65
CA ARG A 39 0.14 -9.95 -9.28
C ARG A 39 1.66 -9.93 -9.42
N PRO A 40 2.43 -10.42 -8.43
CA PRO A 40 3.90 -10.38 -8.44
C PRO A 40 4.56 -10.89 -9.73
N SER A 41 3.94 -11.85 -10.41
CA SER A 41 4.41 -12.38 -11.69
C SER A 41 4.54 -11.33 -12.79
N LEU A 42 3.76 -10.24 -12.73
CA LEU A 42 3.77 -9.14 -13.68
C LEU A 42 4.87 -8.10 -13.40
N PHE A 43 5.56 -8.18 -12.25
CA PHE A 43 6.57 -7.20 -11.80
C PHE A 43 8.01 -7.69 -11.94
N LYS A 44 8.25 -8.87 -12.52
CA LYS A 44 9.57 -9.55 -12.46
C LYS A 44 10.76 -8.70 -12.96
N SER A 45 10.55 -7.74 -13.86
CA SER A 45 11.57 -6.77 -14.30
C SER A 45 11.37 -5.34 -13.77
N ASN A 46 10.18 -5.00 -13.28
CA ASN A 46 9.77 -3.60 -13.03
C ASN A 46 9.30 -3.35 -11.59
N ILE A 47 9.73 -4.17 -10.62
CA ILE A 47 9.39 -3.92 -9.21
C ILE A 47 9.85 -2.54 -8.72
N GLY A 48 10.93 -2.01 -9.30
CA GLY A 48 11.41 -0.65 -9.03
C GLY A 48 10.38 0.43 -9.40
N GLU A 49 9.69 0.30 -10.54
CA GLU A 49 8.65 1.27 -10.93
C GLU A 49 7.44 1.21 -9.98
N PHE A 50 7.08 0.01 -9.53
CA PHE A 50 6.01 -0.14 -8.55
C PHE A 50 6.41 0.43 -7.18
N LEU A 51 7.64 0.20 -6.73
CA LEU A 51 8.17 0.81 -5.52
C LEU A 51 8.19 2.35 -5.63
N GLU A 52 8.65 2.88 -6.76
CA GLU A 52 8.62 4.32 -7.07
C GLU A 52 7.19 4.88 -6.95
N PHE A 53 6.19 4.17 -7.48
CA PHE A 53 4.79 4.54 -7.34
C PHE A 53 4.32 4.55 -5.88
N VAL A 54 4.68 3.52 -5.10
CA VAL A 54 4.33 3.44 -3.67
C VAL A 54 4.99 4.59 -2.88
N ILE A 55 6.20 4.99 -3.22
CA ILE A 55 6.86 6.17 -2.63
C ILE A 55 6.10 7.45 -2.98
N TYR A 56 5.78 7.67 -4.26
CA TYR A 56 5.06 8.89 -4.67
C TYR A 56 3.67 8.98 -4.04
N ILE A 57 2.91 7.88 -4.00
CA ILE A 57 1.57 7.90 -3.42
C ILE A 57 1.63 8.17 -1.91
N SER A 58 2.69 7.73 -1.23
CA SER A 58 2.93 8.02 0.19
C SER A 58 3.25 9.50 0.42
N PHE A 59 4.11 10.11 -0.41
CA PHE A 59 4.32 11.57 -0.37
C PHE A 59 3.03 12.35 -0.64
N LYS A 60 2.23 11.93 -1.62
CA LYS A 60 0.94 12.56 -1.92
C LYS A 60 -0.06 12.40 -0.79
N ALA A 61 -0.04 11.27 -0.07
CA ALA A 61 -0.85 11.08 1.11
C ALA A 61 -0.48 12.08 2.21
N LEU A 62 0.82 12.25 2.49
CA LEU A 62 1.33 13.23 3.45
C LEU A 62 1.01 14.68 3.06
N GLU A 63 1.14 15.02 1.78
CA GLU A 63 0.78 16.36 1.26
C GLU A 63 -0.69 16.68 1.52
N ARG A 64 -1.58 15.70 1.34
CA ARG A 64 -3.01 15.84 1.63
C ARG A 64 -3.28 15.87 3.12
N ALA A 65 -2.59 15.05 3.92
CA ALA A 65 -2.77 14.98 5.37
C ALA A 65 -2.47 16.32 6.05
N LYS A 66 -1.48 17.07 5.54
CA LYS A 66 -1.15 18.42 6.01
C LYS A 66 -2.29 19.42 5.87
N ARG A 67 -3.26 19.20 4.96
CA ARG A 67 -4.45 20.05 4.82
C ARG A 67 -5.42 19.89 5.99
N TYR A 68 -5.26 18.82 6.77
CA TYR A 68 -6.05 18.48 7.95
C TYR A 68 -5.19 18.52 9.23
N ASP A 69 -4.07 19.26 9.22
CA ASP A 69 -3.10 19.34 10.32
C ASP A 69 -2.57 17.98 10.81
N SER A 70 -2.54 16.98 9.92
CA SER A 70 -1.98 15.65 10.18
C SER A 70 -0.65 15.43 9.44
N THR A 71 0.26 14.71 10.08
CA THR A 71 1.52 14.23 9.49
C THR A 71 1.47 12.75 9.13
N THR A 72 0.29 12.13 9.27
CA THR A 72 0.11 10.69 9.11
C THR A 72 -1.09 10.36 8.23
N TYR A 73 -1.10 9.15 7.68
CA TYR A 73 -2.20 8.61 6.87
C TYR A 73 -2.54 7.19 7.31
N ASP A 74 -3.74 6.72 6.96
CA ASP A 74 -4.13 5.33 7.17
C ASP A 74 -3.82 4.47 5.94
N ILE A 75 -3.58 3.18 6.17
CA ILE A 75 -3.39 2.19 5.10
C ILE A 75 -4.50 1.15 5.22
N HIS A 76 -5.19 0.87 4.13
CA HIS A 76 -6.26 -0.11 4.04
C HIS A 76 -5.85 -1.21 3.08
N PHE A 77 -5.49 -2.38 3.60
CA PHE A 77 -5.21 -3.58 2.82
C PHE A 77 -6.50 -4.38 2.61
N HIS A 78 -7.04 -4.28 1.41
CA HIS A 78 -8.20 -5.04 0.93
C HIS A 78 -7.70 -6.37 0.36
N LEU A 79 -7.70 -7.42 1.17
CA LEU A 79 -7.19 -8.75 0.82
C LEU A 79 -8.30 -9.76 0.50
N GLU A 80 -9.54 -9.31 0.39
CA GLU A 80 -10.65 -10.09 -0.12
C GLU A 80 -10.30 -10.68 -1.49
N ASN A 81 -10.71 -11.93 -1.71
CA ASN A 81 -10.48 -12.64 -2.98
C ASN A 81 -8.99 -12.81 -3.35
N CYS A 82 -8.04 -12.60 -2.42
CA CYS A 82 -6.65 -12.94 -2.65
C CYS A 82 -6.46 -14.45 -2.82
N SER A 83 -5.59 -14.79 -3.76
CA SER A 83 -5.17 -16.14 -4.12
C SER A 83 -3.65 -16.28 -3.96
N PRO A 84 -3.09 -17.50 -3.97
CA PRO A 84 -1.64 -17.71 -3.97
C PRO A 84 -0.88 -16.92 -5.03
N ALA A 85 -1.49 -16.68 -6.20
CA ALA A 85 -0.90 -15.90 -7.28
C ALA A 85 -0.77 -14.39 -6.97
N ASN A 86 -1.31 -13.92 -5.83
CA ASN A 86 -1.17 -12.54 -5.37
C ASN A 86 -0.01 -12.35 -4.38
N LEU A 87 0.60 -13.42 -3.88
CA LEU A 87 1.61 -13.33 -2.82
C LEU A 87 3.01 -13.58 -3.35
N ASN A 88 3.94 -12.69 -3.01
CA ASN A 88 5.37 -12.96 -3.07
C ASN A 88 6.02 -12.35 -1.82
N VAL A 89 6.32 -13.20 -0.84
CA VAL A 89 6.85 -12.79 0.47
C VAL A 89 8.15 -11.99 0.35
N ARG A 90 9.05 -12.38 -0.58
CA ARG A 90 10.31 -11.67 -0.82
C ARG A 90 10.06 -10.25 -1.34
N MET A 91 9.11 -10.10 -2.27
CA MET A 91 8.72 -8.81 -2.82
C MET A 91 8.03 -7.92 -1.77
N CYS A 92 7.12 -8.48 -0.96
CA CYS A 92 6.49 -7.75 0.13
C CYS A 92 7.54 -7.25 1.15
N LYS A 93 8.50 -8.11 1.52
CA LYS A 93 9.59 -7.74 2.42
C LYS A 93 10.45 -6.63 1.81
N TYR A 94 10.80 -6.74 0.53
CA TYR A 94 11.57 -5.72 -0.18
C TYR A 94 10.87 -4.36 -0.17
N ILE A 95 9.59 -4.30 -0.57
CA ILE A 95 8.81 -3.06 -0.56
C ILE A 95 8.74 -2.47 0.86
N TYR A 96 8.42 -3.29 1.86
CA TYR A 96 8.36 -2.84 3.25
C TYR A 96 9.69 -2.24 3.71
N THR A 97 10.80 -2.93 3.46
CA THR A 97 12.14 -2.46 3.83
C THR A 97 12.51 -1.15 3.15
N GLU A 98 12.26 -1.01 1.84
CA GLU A 98 12.60 0.23 1.14
C GLU A 98 11.71 1.41 1.55
N ILE A 99 10.42 1.18 1.81
CA ILE A 99 9.52 2.23 2.28
C ILE A 99 9.91 2.74 3.67
N ASN A 100 10.26 1.86 4.61
CA ASN A 100 10.65 2.31 5.97
C ASN A 100 12.00 3.03 6.02
N LYS A 101 12.87 2.87 5.01
CA LYS A 101 14.08 3.71 4.91
C LYS A 101 13.78 5.18 4.61
N ILE A 102 12.62 5.44 4.00
CA ILE A 102 12.24 6.78 3.51
C ILE A 102 11.21 7.42 4.45
N PHE A 103 10.27 6.63 4.94
CA PHE A 103 9.13 7.11 5.71
C PHE A 103 9.13 6.51 7.11
N GLU A 104 9.67 7.25 8.07
CA GLU A 104 9.60 6.89 9.49
C GLU A 104 8.25 7.32 10.08
N ASP A 105 7.56 6.39 10.75
CA ASP A 105 6.34 6.62 11.55
C ASP A 105 5.13 7.31 10.85
N THR A 106 5.08 7.31 9.52
CA THR A 106 4.04 8.04 8.75
C THR A 106 2.68 7.35 8.67
N ALA A 107 2.63 6.02 8.85
CA ALA A 107 1.37 5.28 8.90
C ALA A 107 0.75 5.39 10.29
N ARG A 108 -0.50 5.85 10.40
CA ARG A 108 -1.21 5.98 11.68
C ARG A 108 -1.87 4.66 12.09
N LYS A 109 -2.73 4.13 11.22
CA LYS A 109 -3.38 2.83 11.37
C LYS A 109 -3.24 2.03 10.08
N ILE A 110 -3.19 0.71 10.23
CA ILE A 110 -3.11 -0.23 9.12
C ILE A 110 -4.27 -1.21 9.26
N PHE A 111 -5.31 -1.02 8.46
CA PHE A 111 -6.48 -1.88 8.42
C PHE A 111 -6.26 -3.02 7.45
N VAL A 112 -6.60 -4.24 7.86
CA VAL A 112 -6.51 -5.44 7.02
C VAL A 112 -7.90 -6.06 6.92
N TYR A 113 -8.47 -6.00 5.72
CA TYR A 113 -9.78 -6.55 5.39
C TYR A 113 -9.58 -7.90 4.69
N THR A 114 -10.19 -8.95 5.23
CA THR A 114 -10.12 -10.28 4.60
C THR A 114 -11.25 -11.18 5.10
N ASN A 115 -11.78 -11.98 4.17
CA ASN A 115 -12.61 -13.16 4.44
C ASN A 115 -11.90 -14.46 4.01
N SER A 116 -10.68 -14.37 3.47
CA SER A 116 -9.94 -15.49 2.90
C SER A 116 -8.97 -16.12 3.90
N ASN A 117 -9.11 -17.43 4.13
CA ASN A 117 -8.16 -18.22 4.92
C ASN A 117 -6.73 -18.13 4.36
N PHE A 118 -6.60 -18.09 3.03
CA PHE A 118 -5.30 -17.92 2.39
C PHE A 118 -4.68 -16.56 2.76
N ALA A 119 -5.44 -15.46 2.67
CA ALA A 119 -4.93 -14.15 3.02
C ALA A 119 -4.51 -14.05 4.49
N LEU A 120 -5.23 -14.72 5.40
CA LEU A 120 -4.80 -14.83 6.81
C LEU A 120 -3.46 -15.55 6.96
N ILE A 121 -3.24 -16.65 6.23
CA ILE A 121 -1.96 -17.38 6.24
C ILE A 121 -0.86 -16.52 5.62
N ALA A 122 -1.11 -15.91 4.47
CA ALA A 122 -0.20 -14.99 3.79
C ALA A 122 0.23 -13.84 4.71
N PHE A 123 -0.73 -13.27 5.44
CA PHE A 123 -0.46 -12.20 6.37
C PHE A 123 0.40 -12.66 7.56
N LYS A 124 0.20 -13.88 8.09
CA LYS A 124 1.09 -14.44 9.12
C LYS A 124 2.54 -14.51 8.65
N LEU A 125 2.78 -14.85 7.38
CA LEU A 125 4.13 -14.85 6.79
C LEU A 125 4.69 -13.42 6.70
N ILE A 126 3.88 -12.45 6.26
CA ILE A 126 4.30 -11.05 6.16
C ILE A 126 4.62 -10.47 7.54
N LYS A 127 3.80 -10.77 8.55
CA LYS A 127 3.96 -10.30 9.93
C LYS A 127 5.36 -10.59 10.50
N SER A 128 5.99 -11.68 10.06
CA SER A 128 7.30 -12.13 10.58
C SER A 128 8.45 -11.15 10.34
N PHE A 129 8.31 -10.21 9.39
CA PHE A 129 9.34 -9.21 9.10
C PHE A 129 8.89 -7.78 9.38
N LEU A 130 7.70 -7.57 9.94
CA LEU A 130 7.24 -6.25 10.35
C LEU A 130 7.83 -5.90 11.71
N GLU A 131 8.19 -4.63 11.88
CA GLU A 131 8.69 -4.10 13.14
C GLU A 131 7.57 -3.99 14.17
N ARG A 132 7.93 -4.03 15.47
CA ARG A 132 6.97 -4.05 16.58
C ARG A 132 5.99 -2.87 16.53
N GLU A 133 6.47 -1.68 16.16
CA GLU A 133 5.66 -0.46 16.05
C GLU A 133 4.61 -0.59 14.94
N THR A 134 5.01 -1.08 13.76
CA THR A 134 4.08 -1.40 12.66
C THR A 134 3.02 -2.41 13.11
N LEU A 135 3.42 -3.42 13.88
CA LEU A 135 2.47 -4.43 14.40
C LEU A 135 1.42 -3.85 15.33
N GLN A 136 1.74 -2.81 16.10
CA GLN A 136 0.79 -2.15 17.01
C GLN A 136 -0.26 -1.32 16.27
N LYS A 137 0.03 -0.90 15.04
CA LYS A 137 -0.87 -0.13 14.18
C LYS A 137 -1.87 -1.01 13.40
N LEU A 138 -1.66 -2.32 13.41
CA LEU A 138 -2.49 -3.27 12.66
C LEU A 138 -3.87 -3.48 13.31
N GLN A 139 -4.91 -3.39 12.49
CA GLN A 139 -6.30 -3.68 12.86
C GLN A 139 -6.92 -4.63 11.83
N PHE A 140 -7.25 -5.84 12.26
CA PHE A 140 -7.96 -6.80 11.41
C PHE A 140 -9.46 -6.52 11.44
N ILE A 141 -10.02 -6.26 10.28
CA ILE A 141 -11.45 -6.05 10.12
C ILE A 141 -12.04 -7.35 9.54
N LYS A 142 -12.92 -7.99 10.33
CA LYS A 142 -13.68 -9.15 9.86
C LYS A 142 -14.80 -8.65 8.95
N ASN A 143 -14.72 -8.99 7.67
CA ASN A 143 -15.84 -8.84 6.75
C ASN A 143 -16.66 -10.13 6.79
N ASN A 144 -17.87 -10.05 7.36
CA ASN A 144 -18.84 -11.14 7.37
C ASN A 144 -19.44 -11.36 5.99
#